data_AF-A0A968XUD0-F1
#
_entry.id   AF-A0A968XUD0-F1
#
_cell.length_a   1.000
_cell.length_b   1.000
_cell.length_c   1.000
_cell.angle_alpha   90.00
_cell.angle_beta   90.00
_cell.angle_gamma   90.00
#
_symmetry.space_group_name_H-M   'P 1'
#
loop_
_entity.id
_entity.type
_entity.pdbx_description
1 polymer ?
#
loop_
_entity_poly.entity_id
_entity_poly.type
_entity_poly.pdbx_seq_one_letter_code
_entity_poly.pdbx_strand_id
1 'polypeptide(L)'
;MAAPSAPVKSDAKPEPIIQYRDGTGQFFPEVRLKLEPEQTALEMVYIPPGSFRMGSPEGELGRYDDEGPQHEVTFAEPFFMGKYPITQAQWRAVAALPQIERELNPNPSNFAGDNRPVEQIDWLEAVEFCARLAQATRRP
;
A
#
# COMPACT_ATOMS: atom_id res chain seq x y z
N MET A 1 -1.25 -49.78 37.43
CA MET A 1 -1.05 -48.33 37.19
C MET A 1 0.43 -48.13 36.97
N ALA A 2 0.97 -47.53 35.91
CA ALA A 2 0.44 -46.64 34.88
C ALA A 2 1.11 -46.96 33.52
N ALA A 3 0.42 -46.65 32.41
CA ALA A 3 0.96 -46.77 31.06
C ALA A 3 2.00 -45.66 30.79
N PRO A 4 3.02 -45.90 29.94
CA PRO A 4 3.94 -44.85 29.51
C PRO A 4 3.21 -43.83 28.64
N SER A 5 3.34 -42.54 29.01
CA SER A 5 2.76 -41.42 28.29
C SER A 5 3.41 -41.26 26.91
N ALA A 6 2.57 -41.17 25.87
CA ALA A 6 3.00 -40.81 24.52
C ALA A 6 3.66 -39.41 24.50
N PRO A 7 4.65 -39.17 23.64
CA PRO A 7 5.27 -37.85 23.50
C PRO A 7 4.24 -36.83 22.99
N VAL A 8 4.15 -35.71 23.71
CA VAL A 8 3.38 -34.52 23.32
C VAL A 8 3.90 -34.05 21.97
N LYS A 9 3.02 -34.05 20.95
CA LYS A 9 3.34 -33.46 19.64
C LYS A 9 3.59 -31.97 19.84
N SER A 10 4.74 -31.49 19.40
CA SER A 10 5.12 -30.09 19.48
C SER A 10 4.11 -29.22 18.71
N ASP A 11 3.52 -28.24 19.38
CA ASP A 11 2.70 -27.16 18.80
C ASP A 11 3.58 -26.18 18.00
N ALA A 12 4.32 -26.69 17.02
CA ALA A 12 5.04 -25.84 16.08
C ALA A 12 3.99 -25.14 15.20
N LYS A 13 3.81 -23.84 15.43
CA LYS A 13 2.96 -22.98 14.62
C LYS A 13 3.39 -23.09 13.15
N PRO A 14 2.49 -23.47 12.21
CA PRO A 14 2.86 -23.58 10.81
C PRO A 14 3.32 -22.22 10.27
N GLU A 15 4.41 -22.23 9.51
CA GLU A 15 4.98 -21.02 8.92
C GLU A 15 4.17 -20.57 7.68
N PRO A 16 4.02 -19.26 7.46
CA PRO A 16 3.35 -18.74 6.27
C PRO A 16 4.08 -19.18 5.00
N ILE A 17 3.32 -19.59 3.98
CA ILE A 17 3.87 -20.01 2.69
C ILE A 17 4.11 -18.77 1.84
N ILE A 18 5.25 -18.09 2.04
CA ILE A 18 5.63 -16.93 1.23
C ILE A 18 6.50 -17.38 0.05
N GLN A 19 6.04 -17.13 -1.17
CA GLN A 19 6.84 -17.34 -2.38
C GLN A 19 7.48 -16.03 -2.81
N TYR A 20 8.80 -15.91 -2.63
CA TYR A 20 9.57 -14.79 -3.14
C TYR A 20 9.96 -15.03 -4.59
N ARG A 21 9.94 -13.98 -5.40
CA ARG A 21 10.54 -13.94 -6.73
C ARG A 21 11.50 -12.77 -6.79
N ASP A 22 12.75 -13.02 -7.17
CA ASP A 22 13.71 -11.96 -7.40
C ASP A 22 13.36 -11.20 -8.68
N GLY A 23 13.39 -9.87 -8.61
CA GLY A 23 13.14 -9.00 -9.75
C GLY A 23 13.82 -7.65 -9.57
N THR A 24 14.11 -6.97 -10.68
CA THR A 24 14.67 -5.61 -10.66
C THR A 24 13.57 -4.59 -10.89
N GLY A 25 13.24 -3.79 -9.88
CA GLY A 25 12.33 -2.66 -10.00
C GLY A 25 13.06 -1.40 -10.50
N GLN A 26 12.43 -0.65 -11.40
CA GLN A 26 12.88 0.71 -11.71
C GLN A 26 12.15 1.69 -10.79
N PHE A 27 12.90 2.57 -10.14
CA PHE A 27 12.36 3.59 -9.25
C PHE A 27 12.29 4.93 -9.99
N PHE A 28 11.16 5.60 -9.86
CA PHE A 28 10.97 6.94 -10.38
C PHE A 28 10.54 7.85 -9.23
N PRO A 29 11.39 8.80 -8.80
CA PRO A 29 10.90 9.82 -7.89
C PRO A 29 9.97 10.75 -8.68
N GLU A 30 8.74 10.91 -8.24
CA GLU A 30 7.84 11.91 -8.77
C GLU A 30 8.19 13.29 -8.17
N VAL A 31 9.29 13.86 -8.69
CA VAL A 31 9.91 15.12 -8.22
C VAL A 31 9.14 16.37 -8.71
N ARG A 32 8.06 16.22 -9.49
CA ARG A 32 7.43 17.37 -10.16
C ARG A 32 6.51 18.20 -9.29
N LEU A 33 6.04 17.65 -8.18
CA LEU A 33 5.57 18.46 -7.09
C LEU A 33 6.80 19.05 -6.39
N LYS A 34 7.24 20.24 -6.85
CA LYS A 34 8.16 21.11 -6.09
C LYS A 34 7.41 21.66 -4.89
N LEU A 35 7.10 20.76 -3.97
CA LEU A 35 6.73 21.10 -2.61
C LEU A 35 8.09 21.32 -1.93
N GLU A 36 8.45 22.57 -1.64
CA GLU A 36 9.74 22.94 -1.04
C GLU A 36 10.13 22.03 0.17
N PRO A 37 11.44 21.85 0.46
CA PRO A 37 12.36 20.88 -0.13
C PRO A 37 12.24 19.46 0.46
N GLU A 38 12.65 18.44 -0.32
CA GLU A 38 12.98 17.04 0.04
C GLU A 38 11.94 16.17 0.79
N GLN A 39 10.93 16.75 1.45
CA GLN A 39 10.03 16.07 2.40
C GLN A 39 8.70 15.62 1.79
N THR A 40 8.52 15.80 0.49
CA THR A 40 7.20 15.85 -0.14
C THR A 40 7.17 15.22 -1.54
N ALA A 41 8.31 14.75 -2.03
CA ALA A 41 8.35 13.95 -3.24
C ALA A 41 7.63 12.61 -3.00
N LEU A 42 6.86 12.15 -3.99
CA LEU A 42 6.29 10.81 -3.98
C LEU A 42 7.28 9.86 -4.66
N GLU A 43 7.83 8.91 -3.90
CA GLU A 43 8.62 7.83 -4.48
C GLU A 43 7.69 6.80 -5.13
N MET A 44 7.77 6.68 -6.46
CA MET A 44 6.94 5.76 -7.22
C MET A 44 7.81 4.61 -7.76
N VAL A 45 7.25 3.40 -7.72
CA VAL A 45 7.85 2.19 -8.26
C VAL A 45 7.17 1.87 -9.58
N TYR A 46 7.95 1.67 -10.64
CA TYR A 46 7.44 1.17 -11.91
C TYR A 46 7.13 -0.32 -11.80
N ILE A 47 5.89 -0.70 -12.09
CA ILE A 47 5.42 -2.08 -12.10
C ILE A 47 5.23 -2.49 -13.57
N PRO A 48 6.08 -3.38 -14.13
CA PRO A 48 5.97 -3.83 -15.51
C PRO A 48 4.76 -4.74 -15.70
N PRO A 49 4.17 -4.81 -16.92
CA PRO A 49 3.11 -5.76 -17.24
C PRO A 49 3.47 -7.19 -16.82
N GLY A 50 2.48 -7.93 -16.35
CA GLY A 50 2.71 -9.30 -15.93
C GLY A 50 1.50 -9.96 -15.29
N SER A 51 1.76 -11.14 -14.75
CA SER A 51 0.76 -11.97 -14.08
C SER A 51 1.25 -12.39 -12.70
N PHE A 52 0.34 -12.39 -11.74
CA PHE A 52 0.60 -12.91 -10.40
C PHE A 52 -0.62 -13.66 -9.86
N ARG A 53 -0.40 -14.46 -8.81
CA ARG A 53 -1.47 -15.19 -8.12
C ARG A 53 -1.98 -14.30 -6.97
N MET A 54 -3.23 -13.84 -7.06
CA MET A 54 -3.88 -13.05 -6.02
C MET A 54 -4.70 -13.95 -5.08
N GLY A 55 -4.74 -13.59 -3.80
CA GLY A 55 -5.39 -14.35 -2.73
C GLY A 55 -4.43 -15.26 -1.96
N SER A 56 -4.92 -15.84 -0.87
CA SER A 56 -4.16 -16.70 0.04
C SER A 56 -4.39 -18.19 -0.24
N PRO A 57 -3.38 -19.08 -0.14
CA PRO A 57 -3.58 -20.53 -0.17
C PRO A 57 -4.59 -21.00 0.87
N GLU A 58 -5.32 -22.08 0.57
CA GLU A 58 -6.38 -22.59 1.45
C GLU A 58 -5.88 -22.96 2.86
N GLY A 59 -4.63 -23.41 2.97
CA GLY A 59 -3.99 -23.77 4.23
C GLY A 59 -3.15 -22.67 4.88
N GLU A 60 -3.19 -21.42 4.40
CA GLU A 60 -2.43 -20.32 5.02
C GLU A 60 -3.00 -19.97 6.40
N LEU A 61 -2.13 -19.92 7.40
CA LEU A 61 -2.53 -19.61 8.77
C LEU A 61 -2.98 -18.16 8.88
N GLY A 62 -4.20 -17.94 9.38
CA GLY A 62 -4.74 -16.59 9.59
C GLY A 62 -5.52 -16.03 8.39
N ARG A 63 -5.63 -16.81 7.31
CA ARG A 63 -6.53 -16.52 6.18
C ARG A 63 -7.98 -16.33 6.64
N TYR A 64 -8.65 -15.34 6.08
CA TYR A 64 -10.10 -15.17 6.10
C TYR A 64 -10.78 -15.84 4.89
N ASP A 65 -12.06 -16.15 5.06
CA ASP A 65 -12.85 -16.89 4.05
C ASP A 65 -12.96 -16.13 2.71
N ASP A 66 -12.86 -14.79 2.74
CA ASP A 66 -12.95 -13.89 1.58
C ASP A 66 -11.62 -13.64 0.86
N GLU A 67 -10.50 -14.21 1.34
CA GLU A 67 -9.18 -14.06 0.69
C GLU A 67 -8.94 -15.06 -0.46
N GLY A 68 -9.93 -15.89 -0.80
CA GLY A 68 -9.81 -16.90 -1.86
C GLY A 68 -11.05 -17.01 -2.75
N PRO A 69 -11.01 -17.93 -3.74
CA PRO A 69 -9.87 -18.77 -4.09
C PRO A 69 -8.73 -17.98 -4.75
N GLN A 70 -7.52 -18.53 -4.69
CA GLN A 70 -6.40 -17.96 -5.43
C GLN A 70 -6.68 -17.98 -6.93
N HIS A 71 -6.50 -16.84 -7.59
CA HIS A 71 -6.72 -16.70 -9.03
C HIS A 71 -5.59 -15.90 -9.69
N GLU A 72 -5.39 -16.12 -10.99
CA GLU A 72 -4.36 -15.40 -11.74
C GLU A 72 -4.90 -14.04 -12.18
N VAL A 73 -4.16 -12.98 -11.83
CA VAL A 73 -4.43 -11.61 -12.25
C VAL A 73 -3.35 -11.21 -13.24
N THR A 74 -3.76 -10.72 -14.41
CA THR A 74 -2.86 -10.23 -15.46
C THR A 74 -3.18 -8.78 -15.78
N PHE A 75 -2.16 -7.96 -15.86
CA PHE A 75 -2.26 -6.57 -16.30
C PHE A 75 -1.35 -6.36 -17.51
N ALA A 76 -1.94 -5.89 -18.62
CA ALA A 76 -1.28 -5.78 -19.91
C ALA A 76 -0.40 -4.52 -20.03
N GLU A 77 -0.73 -3.47 -19.26
CA GLU A 77 -0.03 -2.19 -19.28
C GLU A 77 0.74 -1.96 -17.98
N PRO A 78 1.90 -1.28 -18.04
CA PRO A 78 2.62 -0.91 -16.83
C PRO A 78 1.86 0.15 -16.05
N PHE A 79 2.13 0.23 -14.75
CA PHE A 79 1.67 1.32 -13.91
C PHE A 79 2.70 1.67 -12.85
N PHE A 80 2.49 2.81 -12.18
CA PHE A 80 3.31 3.24 -11.06
C PHE A 80 2.56 3.06 -9.75
N MET A 81 3.25 2.62 -8.70
CA MET A 81 2.69 2.50 -7.35
C MET A 81 3.57 3.25 -6.35
N GLY A 82 2.95 3.94 -5.39
CA GLY A 82 3.67 4.56 -4.28
C GLY A 82 4.48 3.52 -3.52
N LYS A 83 5.78 3.77 -3.32
CA LYS A 83 6.67 2.88 -2.56
C LYS A 83 6.26 2.78 -1.08
N TYR A 84 5.64 3.85 -0.58
CA TYR A 84 5.17 3.99 0.79
C TYR A 84 3.73 4.49 0.81
N PRO A 85 2.98 4.23 1.90
CA PRO A 85 1.75 4.95 2.18
C PRO A 85 1.98 6.47 2.16
N ILE A 86 0.96 7.22 1.77
CA ILE A 86 1.01 8.69 1.76
C ILE A 86 1.27 9.20 3.18
N THR A 87 2.28 10.04 3.32
CA THR A 87 2.67 10.62 4.60
C THR A 87 1.80 11.82 4.96
N GLN A 88 1.78 12.20 6.24
CA GLN A 88 1.07 13.40 6.71
C GLN A 88 1.61 14.68 6.08
N ALA A 89 2.92 14.77 5.85
CA ALA A 89 3.53 15.89 5.13
C ALA A 89 3.04 15.99 3.68
N GLN A 90 3.02 14.86 2.95
CA GLN A 90 2.50 14.80 1.58
C GLN A 90 1.00 15.11 1.52
N TRP A 91 0.22 14.59 2.46
CA TRP A 91 -1.22 14.87 2.57
C TRP A 91 -1.50 16.38 2.68
N ARG A 92 -0.87 17.04 3.65
CA ARG A 92 -1.01 18.50 3.85
C ARG A 92 -0.66 19.29 2.60
N ALA A 93 0.40 18.88 1.92
CA ALA A 93 0.87 19.56 0.73
C ALA A 93 -0.15 19.51 -0.41
N VAL A 94 -0.81 18.36 -0.61
CA VAL A 94 -1.88 18.20 -1.62
C VAL A 94 -3.18 18.84 -1.16
N ALA A 95 -3.51 18.76 0.14
CA ALA A 95 -4.69 19.41 0.71
C ALA A 95 -4.65 20.94 0.59
N ALA A 96 -3.45 21.54 0.49
CA ALA A 96 -3.26 22.96 0.24
C ALA A 96 -3.43 23.37 -1.25
N LEU A 97 -3.48 22.40 -2.18
CA LEU A 97 -3.75 22.67 -3.60
C LEU A 97 -5.21 23.09 -3.81
N PRO A 98 -5.54 23.75 -4.94
CA PRO A 98 -6.91 24.10 -5.26
C PRO A 98 -7.87 22.90 -5.15
N GLN A 99 -8.99 23.12 -4.49
CA GLN A 99 -10.05 22.13 -4.36
C GLN A 99 -10.68 21.82 -5.73
N ILE A 100 -10.97 20.54 -5.97
CA ILE A 100 -11.71 20.07 -7.14
C ILE A 100 -13.16 19.77 -6.76
N GLU A 101 -13.39 18.76 -5.92
CA GLU A 101 -14.75 18.37 -5.51
C GLU A 101 -15.05 18.70 -4.05
N ARG A 102 -14.12 18.42 -3.14
CA ARG A 102 -14.35 18.51 -1.69
C ARG A 102 -13.17 19.06 -0.93
N GLU A 103 -13.46 19.65 0.22
CA GLU A 103 -12.45 20.11 1.16
C GLU A 103 -11.70 18.91 1.76
N LEU A 104 -10.40 19.09 2.04
CA LEU A 104 -9.59 18.10 2.74
C LEU A 104 -9.12 18.72 4.05
N ASN A 105 -9.38 18.04 5.18
CA ASN A 105 -8.76 18.42 6.44
C ASN A 105 -7.23 18.19 6.34
N PRO A 106 -6.37 19.20 6.52
CA PRO A 106 -4.92 19.02 6.42
C PRO A 106 -4.34 18.16 7.56
N ASN A 107 -5.01 18.04 8.71
CA ASN A 107 -4.52 17.27 9.85
C ASN A 107 -5.59 16.29 10.37
N PRO A 108 -5.93 15.23 9.59
CA PRO A 108 -6.95 14.27 9.99
C PRO A 108 -6.42 13.24 11.00
N SER A 109 -5.12 12.99 11.00
CA SER A 109 -4.49 11.90 11.75
C SER A 109 -4.45 12.17 13.26
N ASN A 110 -4.81 11.15 14.02
CA ASN A 110 -4.63 11.05 15.46
C ASN A 110 -3.15 10.87 15.83
N PHE A 111 -2.39 10.07 15.08
CA PHE A 111 -0.98 9.82 15.36
C PHE A 111 -0.06 10.84 14.68
N ALA A 112 0.34 11.90 15.39
CA ALA A 112 1.15 12.96 14.77
C ALA A 112 2.57 12.54 14.35
N GLY A 113 2.96 12.94 13.14
CA GLY A 113 4.35 12.88 12.67
C GLY A 113 4.45 12.98 11.14
N ASP A 114 5.33 13.84 10.64
CA ASP A 114 5.41 14.18 9.21
C ASP A 114 5.63 12.98 8.30
N ASN A 115 6.49 12.04 8.71
CA ASN A 115 6.81 10.81 7.98
C ASN A 115 5.92 9.62 8.36
N ARG A 116 4.85 9.84 9.13
CA ARG A 116 3.86 8.79 9.41
C ARG A 116 2.82 8.76 8.30
N PRO A 117 2.20 7.59 8.04
CA PRO A 117 1.04 7.52 7.16
C PRO A 117 -0.06 8.48 7.61
N VAL A 118 -0.74 9.11 6.65
CA VAL A 118 -2.01 9.75 6.93
C VAL A 118 -3.06 8.68 7.23
N GLU A 119 -3.85 8.92 8.27
CA GLU A 119 -4.96 8.09 8.71
C GLU A 119 -6.13 8.95 9.19
N GLN A 120 -7.29 8.31 9.43
CA GLN A 120 -8.62 8.93 9.61
C GLN A 120 -9.12 9.72 8.40
N ILE A 121 -8.88 9.20 7.19
CA ILE A 121 -9.50 9.71 5.98
C ILE A 121 -10.49 8.69 5.44
N ASP A 122 -11.52 9.15 4.76
CA ASP A 122 -12.42 8.27 4.01
C ASP A 122 -11.96 8.06 2.56
N TRP A 123 -12.67 7.19 1.84
CA TRP A 123 -12.36 6.87 0.44
C TRP A 123 -12.53 8.09 -0.49
N LEU A 124 -13.51 8.94 -0.22
CA LEU A 124 -13.80 10.11 -1.03
C LEU A 124 -12.70 11.17 -0.87
N GLU A 125 -12.17 11.37 0.33
CA GLU A 125 -11.03 12.24 0.57
C GLU A 125 -9.77 11.73 -0.15
N ALA A 126 -9.55 10.41 -0.19
CA ALA A 126 -8.45 9.81 -0.95
C ALA A 126 -8.59 10.05 -2.47
N VAL A 127 -9.81 9.95 -3.02
CA VAL A 127 -10.07 10.26 -4.43
C VAL A 127 -9.81 11.73 -4.76
N GLU A 128 -10.25 12.64 -3.90
CA GLU A 128 -9.97 14.09 -4.04
C GLU A 128 -8.46 14.36 -4.00
N PHE A 129 -7.72 13.72 -3.09
CA PHE A 129 -6.26 13.81 -3.05
C PHE A 129 -5.64 13.41 -4.39
N CYS A 130 -6.04 12.26 -4.96
CA CYS A 130 -5.56 11.80 -6.26
C CYS A 130 -5.92 12.79 -7.39
N ALA A 131 -7.13 13.36 -7.38
CA ALA A 131 -7.56 14.32 -8.39
C ALA A 131 -6.72 15.61 -8.35
N ARG A 132 -6.50 16.17 -7.15
CA ARG A 132 -5.63 17.36 -6.97
C ARG A 132 -4.20 17.08 -7.39
N LEU A 133 -3.68 15.90 -7.02
CA LEU A 133 -2.35 15.45 -7.40
C LEU A 133 -2.21 15.36 -8.93
N ALA A 134 -3.14 14.69 -9.61
CA ALA A 134 -3.17 14.54 -11.06
C ALA A 134 -3.21 15.89 -11.79
N GLN A 135 -4.02 16.83 -11.30
CA GLN A 135 -4.11 18.18 -11.86
C GLN A 135 -2.78 18.95 -11.70
N ALA A 136 -2.13 18.85 -10.54
CA ALA A 136 -0.88 19.54 -10.26
C ALA A 136 0.31 18.96 -11.04
N THR A 137 0.38 17.64 -11.21
CA THR A 137 1.49 16.97 -11.91
C THR A 137 1.26 16.85 -13.41
N ARG A 138 0.02 17.05 -13.87
CA ARG A 138 -0.45 16.78 -15.25
C ARG A 138 -0.17 15.35 -15.68
N ARG A 139 -0.33 14.41 -14.74
CA ARG A 139 -0.27 12.97 -14.99
C ARG A 139 -1.63 12.37 -14.65
N PRO A 140 -2.08 11.37 -15.42
CA PRO A 140 -3.29 10.62 -15.10
C PRO A 140 -3.14 9.87 -13.77
#